data_AF-A0A935LK80-F1
#
_entry.id   AF-A0A935LK80-F1
#
_cell.length_a   1.000
_cell.length_b   1.000
_cell.length_c   1.000
_cell.angle_alpha   90.00
_cell.angle_beta   90.00
_cell.angle_gamma   90.00
#
_symmetry.space_group_name_H-M   'P 1'
#
loop_
_entity.id
_entity.type
_entity.pdbx_description
1 polymer ?
#
loop_
_entity_poly.entity_id
_entity_poly.type
_entity_poly.pdbx_seq_one_letter_code
_entity_poly.pdbx_strand_id
1 'polypeptide(L)'
;MKPLALLIILYAATTAAQPVLHSPYGQSVTLHRTGPGSPYRILEQELDKRKALYLAQKLVWEERLCRRKNPWCAMATPAARFDPYQPEIDFYNRYLRLHRAAQQRAVDSARQADALQKQLAYYARLARQDSARRAADSARAIAEAIAAQEKRTADSLQAIARQKEDAQRKARLLKKYGPATGTRLYKGQVQPGDTRQMATDALGEYHTVQTVRTAGKTTETWNFYPWRLLHVVLVNGRVAEVREGFR
;
A
#
# COMPACT_ATOMS: atom_id res chain seq x y z
N MET A 1 38.05 -2.72 26.47
CA MET A 1 37.65 -3.69 27.53
C MET A 1 38.71 -4.79 27.58
N LYS A 2 39.86 -4.50 28.18
CA LYS A 2 40.34 -4.87 29.53
C LYS A 2 41.00 -6.28 29.56
N PRO A 3 42.34 -6.38 29.79
CA PRO A 3 43.10 -7.65 29.89
C PRO A 3 42.66 -8.56 31.06
N LEU A 4 41.80 -8.05 31.94
CA LEU A 4 41.15 -8.80 33.02
C LEU A 4 40.19 -9.90 32.53
N ALA A 5 39.52 -9.72 31.39
CA ALA A 5 38.64 -10.77 30.84
C ALA A 5 39.44 -12.00 30.36
N LEU A 6 40.69 -11.79 29.94
CA LEU A 6 41.59 -12.85 29.51
C LEU A 6 42.13 -13.69 30.69
N LEU A 7 42.32 -13.05 31.84
CA LEU A 7 42.81 -13.68 33.08
C LEU A 7 41.76 -14.59 33.74
N ILE A 8 40.48 -14.22 33.65
CA ILE A 8 39.37 -15.04 34.14
C ILE A 8 39.23 -16.33 33.31
N ILE A 9 39.47 -16.26 32.00
CA ILE A 9 39.48 -17.44 31.11
C ILE A 9 40.67 -18.35 31.40
N LEU A 10 41.83 -17.79 31.77
CA LEU A 10 43.03 -18.56 32.16
C LEU A 10 42.87 -19.30 33.50
N TYR A 11 42.18 -18.71 34.48
CA TYR A 11 41.95 -19.36 35.79
C TYR A 11 40.91 -20.50 35.71
N ALA A 12 39.93 -20.40 34.81
CA ALA A 12 38.95 -21.46 34.58
C ALA A 12 39.51 -22.65 33.76
N ALA A 13 40.69 -22.53 33.15
CA ALA A 13 41.29 -23.56 32.31
C ALA A 13 42.14 -24.59 33.07
N THR A 14 42.47 -24.34 34.35
CA THR A 14 43.30 -25.23 35.18
C THR A 14 42.51 -26.17 36.08
N THR A 15 41.19 -26.04 36.15
CA THR A 15 40.30 -26.98 36.86
C THR A 15 39.65 -27.94 35.86
N ALA A 16 39.53 -29.22 36.21
CA ALA A 16 39.07 -30.29 35.31
C ALA A 16 37.58 -30.23 34.91
N ALA A 17 36.89 -29.12 35.18
CA ALA A 17 35.49 -28.91 34.85
C ALA A 17 35.37 -28.05 33.58
N GLN A 18 34.46 -28.41 32.67
CA GLN A 18 34.20 -27.63 31.46
C GLN A 18 33.72 -26.22 31.85
N PRO A 19 34.35 -25.15 31.33
CA PRO A 19 33.92 -23.79 31.65
C PRO A 19 32.57 -23.51 31.01
N VAL A 20 31.54 -23.34 31.84
CA VAL A 20 30.22 -22.86 31.43
C VAL A 20 30.18 -21.36 31.65
N LEU A 21 30.04 -20.59 30.58
CA LEU A 21 29.83 -19.15 30.68
C LEU A 21 28.34 -18.89 30.86
N HIS A 22 27.98 -18.30 32.00
CA HIS A 22 26.64 -17.83 32.28
C HIS A 22 26.50 -16.37 31.85
N SER A 23 25.58 -16.12 30.92
CA SER A 23 25.13 -14.77 30.57
C SER A 23 24.29 -14.19 31.71
N PRO A 24 24.33 -12.86 31.97
CA PRO A 24 23.42 -12.20 32.91
C PRO A 24 21.94 -12.32 32.51
N TYR A 25 21.64 -12.83 31.31
CA TYR A 25 20.28 -13.11 30.81
C TYR A 25 19.89 -14.60 30.91
N GLY A 26 20.58 -15.40 31.72
CA GLY A 26 20.18 -16.78 32.04
C GLY A 26 20.54 -17.85 31.00
N GLN A 27 21.29 -17.50 29.95
CA GLN A 27 21.79 -18.46 28.96
C GLN A 27 23.16 -18.99 29.37
N SER A 28 23.31 -20.32 29.43
CA SER A 28 24.59 -21.01 29.57
C SER A 28 25.12 -21.43 28.20
N VAL A 29 26.37 -21.08 27.90
CA VAL A 29 27.05 -21.53 26.67
C VAL A 29 28.17 -22.49 27.06
N THR A 30 28.05 -23.73 26.62
CA THR A 30 29.08 -24.77 26.80
C THR A 30 30.12 -24.63 25.70
N LEU A 31 31.36 -24.27 26.07
CA LEU A 31 32.44 -24.13 25.11
C LEU A 31 33.03 -25.51 24.76
N HIS A 32 32.69 -26.03 23.59
CA HIS A 32 33.26 -27.29 23.11
C HIS A 32 34.75 -27.12 22.76
N ARG A 33 35.59 -27.93 23.41
CA ARG A 33 37.06 -27.92 23.26
C ARG A 33 37.51 -28.32 21.85
N THR A 34 36.68 -29.05 21.11
CA THR A 34 37.00 -29.60 19.79
C THR A 34 35.92 -29.23 18.78
N GLY A 35 36.30 -28.39 17.81
CA GLY A 35 35.47 -27.99 16.68
C GLY A 35 36.21 -26.99 15.78
N PRO A 36 36.03 -27.01 14.45
CA PRO A 36 36.55 -25.97 13.56
C PRO A 36 35.85 -24.64 13.89
N GLY A 37 36.54 -23.76 14.62
CA GLY A 37 35.97 -22.51 15.17
C GLY A 37 35.91 -22.44 16.69
N SER A 38 36.36 -23.49 17.41
CA SER A 38 36.48 -23.43 18.87
C SER A 38 37.44 -22.30 19.28
N PRO A 39 37.07 -21.45 20.26
CA PRO A 39 37.95 -20.38 20.75
C PRO A 39 39.27 -20.93 21.30
N TYR A 40 39.31 -22.19 21.76
CA TYR A 40 40.56 -22.86 22.15
C TYR A 40 41.51 -23.07 20.97
N ARG A 41 41.00 -23.50 19.81
CA ARG A 41 41.82 -23.72 18.61
C ARG A 41 42.31 -22.39 18.03
N ILE A 42 41.51 -21.33 18.13
CA ILE A 42 41.90 -19.96 17.78
C ILE A 42 42.99 -19.47 18.74
N LEU A 43 42.86 -19.73 20.05
CA LEU A 43 43.86 -19.38 21.06
C LEU A 43 45.18 -20.15 20.87
N GLU A 44 45.15 -21.44 20.55
CA GLU A 44 46.33 -22.25 20.23
C GLU A 44 47.04 -21.72 18.98
N GLN A 45 46.30 -21.43 17.91
CA GLN A 45 46.85 -20.82 16.71
C GLN A 45 47.47 -19.44 16.99
N GLU A 46 46.86 -18.65 17.86
CA GLU A 46 47.39 -17.33 18.24
C GLU A 46 48.62 -17.43 19.16
N LEU A 47 48.67 -18.46 20.01
CA LEU A 47 49.85 -18.82 20.82
C LEU A 47 51.01 -19.24 19.93
N ASP A 48 50.77 -20.07 18.93
CA ASP A 48 51.79 -20.52 17.99
C ASP A 48 52.30 -19.38 17.09
N LYS A 49 51.41 -18.46 16.67
CA LYS A 49 51.82 -17.21 16.00
C LYS A 49 52.71 -16.36 16.89
N ARG A 50 52.36 -16.18 18.17
CA ARG A 50 53.18 -15.40 19.11
C ARG A 50 54.52 -16.05 19.39
N LYS A 51 54.58 -17.38 19.49
CA LYS A 51 55.84 -18.14 19.61
C LYS A 51 56.71 -17.97 18.37
N ALA A 52 56.15 -18.10 17.18
CA ALA A 52 56.89 -17.92 15.92
C ALA A 52 57.43 -16.48 15.78
N LEU A 53 56.62 -15.47 16.12
CA LEU A 53 57.00 -14.06 16.06
C LEU A 53 58.07 -13.72 17.11
N TYR A 54 57.97 -14.30 18.30
CA TYR A 54 59.01 -14.21 19.33
C TYR A 54 60.32 -14.87 18.87
N LEU A 55 60.28 -16.06 18.27
CA LEU A 55 61.47 -16.73 17.73
C LEU A 55 62.12 -15.93 16.60
N ALA A 56 61.33 -15.36 15.69
CA ALA A 56 61.84 -14.48 14.63
C ALA A 56 62.50 -13.21 15.19
N GLN A 57 61.88 -12.56 16.19
CA GLN A 57 62.47 -11.39 16.86
C GLN A 57 63.75 -11.75 17.62
N LYS A 58 63.77 -12.92 18.28
CA LYS A 58 64.95 -13.43 18.98
C LYS A 58 66.11 -13.68 18.02
N LEU A 59 65.86 -14.28 16.86
CA LEU A 59 66.88 -14.51 15.83
C LEU A 59 67.47 -13.20 15.29
N VAL A 60 66.62 -12.19 15.03
CA VAL A 60 67.08 -10.83 14.62
C VAL A 60 67.94 -10.18 15.71
N TRP A 61 67.57 -10.36 16.97
CA TRP A 61 68.32 -9.84 18.10
C TRP A 61 69.67 -10.54 18.29
N GLU A 62 69.71 -11.87 18.16
CA GLU A 62 70.94 -12.68 18.19
C GLU A 62 71.88 -12.33 17.02
N GLU A 63 71.34 -12.06 15.84
CA GLU A 63 72.12 -11.61 14.69
C GLU A 63 72.77 -10.24 14.94
N ARG A 64 72.03 -9.28 15.52
CA ARG A 64 72.57 -7.97 15.92
C ARG A 64 73.68 -8.12 16.96
N LEU A 65 73.54 -9.03 17.91
CA LEU A 65 74.54 -9.31 18.93
C LEU A 65 75.81 -9.97 18.36
N CYS A 66 75.66 -10.93 17.43
CA CYS A 66 76.77 -11.56 16.70
C CYS A 66 77.59 -10.50 15.96
N ARG A 67 76.92 -9.63 15.18
CA ARG A 67 77.57 -8.53 14.43
C ARG A 67 78.31 -7.55 15.35
N ARG A 68 77.81 -7.33 16.56
CA ARG A 68 78.41 -6.39 17.52
C ARG A 68 79.61 -6.98 18.27
N LYS A 69 79.68 -8.30 18.44
CA LYS A 69 80.72 -8.97 19.25
C LYS A 69 81.79 -9.69 18.44
N ASN A 70 81.55 -10.04 17.16
CA ASN A 70 82.51 -10.80 16.37
C ASN A 70 82.52 -10.35 14.89
N PRO A 71 83.62 -9.76 14.37
CA PRO A 71 83.68 -9.21 13.00
C PRO A 71 83.54 -10.28 11.91
N TRP A 72 83.84 -11.55 12.21
CA TRP A 72 83.61 -12.67 11.31
C TRP A 72 82.12 -12.94 11.04
N CYS A 73 81.21 -12.47 11.91
CA CYS A 73 79.77 -12.58 11.67
C CYS A 73 79.31 -11.75 10.46
N ALA A 74 80.05 -10.71 10.05
CA ALA A 74 79.69 -9.83 8.93
C ALA A 74 80.05 -10.41 7.54
N MET A 75 80.92 -11.43 7.48
CA MET A 75 81.43 -11.98 6.21
C MET A 75 80.66 -13.19 5.66
N ALA A 76 79.78 -13.82 6.44
CA ALA A 76 78.92 -14.87 5.90
C ALA A 76 77.70 -14.24 5.21
N THR A 77 77.48 -14.57 3.94
CA THR A 77 76.29 -14.15 3.19
C THR A 77 75.02 -14.55 3.95
N PRO A 78 74.09 -13.60 4.24
CA PRO A 78 72.88 -13.87 5.02
C PRO A 78 72.07 -15.06 4.51
N ALA A 79 72.10 -15.32 3.20
CA ALA A 79 71.41 -16.43 2.56
C ALA A 79 71.81 -17.82 3.09
N ALA A 80 73.06 -18.02 3.51
CA ALA A 80 73.53 -19.33 4.00
C ALA A 80 73.20 -19.61 5.48
N ARG A 81 72.75 -18.60 6.24
CA ARG A 81 72.46 -18.74 7.68
C ARG A 81 71.00 -19.04 8.01
N PHE A 82 70.08 -18.73 7.10
CA PHE A 82 68.63 -18.95 7.30
C PHE A 82 68.08 -20.14 6.52
N ASP A 83 68.91 -20.80 5.71
CA ASP A 83 68.58 -22.00 4.94
C ASP A 83 67.88 -23.10 5.77
N PRO A 84 68.28 -23.41 7.03
CA PRO A 84 67.58 -24.45 7.80
C PRO A 84 66.17 -24.05 8.28
N TYR A 85 65.77 -22.78 8.20
CA TYR A 85 64.45 -22.28 8.65
C TYR A 85 63.52 -21.85 7.49
N GLN A 86 64.00 -21.94 6.25
CA GLN A 86 63.21 -21.58 5.07
C GLN A 86 61.90 -22.39 4.95
N PRO A 87 61.87 -23.71 5.26
CA PRO A 87 60.63 -24.49 5.23
C PRO A 87 59.55 -23.97 6.20
N GLU A 88 59.94 -23.53 7.40
CA GLU A 88 59.04 -22.98 8.41
C GLU A 88 58.49 -21.62 7.99
N ILE A 89 59.33 -20.77 7.38
CA ILE A 89 58.91 -19.49 6.81
C ILE A 89 57.89 -19.71 5.68
N ASP A 90 58.16 -20.65 4.78
CA ASP A 90 57.25 -20.98 3.67
C ASP A 90 55.94 -21.60 4.14
N PHE A 91 56.00 -22.47 5.16
CA PHE A 91 54.81 -22.99 5.83
C PHE A 91 53.96 -21.86 6.41
N TYR A 92 54.58 -20.93 7.14
CA TYR A 92 53.87 -19.80 7.76
C TYR A 92 53.26 -18.86 6.71
N ASN A 93 53.99 -18.56 5.64
CA ASN A 93 53.48 -17.75 4.53
C ASN A 93 52.32 -18.43 3.79
N ARG A 94 52.36 -19.76 3.61
CA ARG A 94 51.23 -20.53 3.08
C ARG A 94 50.03 -20.49 4.02
N TYR A 95 50.26 -20.67 5.32
CA TYR A 95 49.22 -20.58 6.35
C TYR A 95 48.54 -19.20 6.35
N LEU A 96 49.32 -18.11 6.33
CA LEU A 96 48.77 -16.74 6.29
C LEU A 96 47.95 -16.48 5.03
N ARG A 97 48.39 -16.98 3.86
CA ARG A 97 47.62 -16.85 2.61
C ARG A 97 46.27 -17.57 2.71
N LEU A 98 46.26 -18.80 3.22
CA LEU A 98 45.03 -19.57 3.42
C LEU A 98 44.09 -18.88 4.42
N HIS A 99 44.64 -18.34 5.51
CA HIS A 99 43.85 -17.65 6.52
C HIS A 99 43.23 -16.36 5.99
N ARG A 100 44.00 -15.54 5.24
CA ARG A 100 43.47 -14.34 4.58
C ARG A 100 42.40 -14.69 3.54
N ALA A 101 42.60 -15.74 2.76
CA ALA A 101 41.59 -16.22 1.81
C ALA A 101 40.31 -16.69 2.53
N ALA A 102 40.43 -17.37 3.67
CA ALA A 102 39.29 -17.79 4.48
C ALA A 102 38.55 -16.58 5.09
N GLN A 103 39.28 -15.58 5.60
CA GLN A 103 38.70 -14.33 6.09
C GLN A 103 37.98 -13.58 4.97
N GLN A 104 38.58 -13.50 3.78
CA GLN A 104 37.96 -12.85 2.63
C GLN A 104 36.67 -13.56 2.21
N ARG A 105 36.67 -14.90 2.14
CA ARG A 105 35.47 -15.69 1.87
C ARG A 105 34.35 -15.45 2.90
N ALA A 106 34.71 -15.30 4.17
CA ALA A 106 33.73 -14.99 5.23
C ALA A 106 33.15 -13.57 5.08
N VAL A 107 33.97 -12.59 4.68
CA VAL A 107 33.50 -11.23 4.38
C VAL A 107 32.59 -11.24 3.15
N ASP A 108 32.98 -11.96 2.10
CA ASP A 108 32.20 -12.04 0.86
C ASP A 108 30.87 -12.77 1.07
N SER A 109 30.86 -13.86 1.86
CA SER A 109 29.61 -14.55 2.22
C SER A 109 28.69 -13.67 3.07
N ALA A 110 29.24 -12.90 4.01
CA ALA A 110 28.47 -11.93 4.79
C ALA A 110 27.88 -10.83 3.90
N ARG A 111 28.64 -10.32 2.92
CA ARG A 111 28.14 -9.34 1.93
C ARG A 111 27.03 -9.91 1.06
N GLN A 112 27.17 -11.16 0.61
CA GLN A 112 26.13 -11.85 -0.15
C GLN A 112 24.86 -12.03 0.68
N ALA A 113 24.99 -12.43 1.96
CA ALA A 113 23.86 -12.56 2.87
C ALA A 113 23.13 -11.22 3.08
N ASP A 114 23.87 -10.14 3.31
CA ASP A 114 23.30 -8.78 3.44
C ASP A 114 22.59 -8.32 2.15
N ALA A 115 23.18 -8.60 0.98
CA ALA A 115 22.57 -8.29 -0.31
C ALA A 115 21.25 -9.05 -0.52
N LEU A 116 21.22 -10.34 -0.19
CA LEU A 116 19.98 -11.15 -0.25
C LEU A 116 18.93 -10.64 0.74
N GLN A 117 19.34 -10.27 1.96
CA GLN A 117 18.44 -9.71 2.96
C GLN A 117 17.80 -8.40 2.49
N LYS A 118 18.58 -7.53 1.83
CA LYS A 118 18.07 -6.29 1.22
C LYS A 118 17.10 -6.57 0.07
N GLN A 119 17.38 -7.55 -0.78
CA GLN A 119 16.46 -7.97 -1.84
C GLN A 119 15.14 -8.50 -1.27
N LEU A 120 15.19 -9.36 -0.25
CA LEU A 120 13.99 -9.88 0.42
C LEU A 120 13.16 -8.75 1.05
N ALA A 121 13.81 -7.78 1.71
CA ALA A 121 13.13 -6.62 2.27
C ALA A 121 12.46 -5.74 1.20
N TYR A 122 13.11 -5.57 0.04
CA TYR A 122 12.55 -4.85 -1.10
C TYR A 122 11.27 -5.52 -1.62
N TYR A 123 11.30 -6.83 -1.89
CA TYR A 123 10.11 -7.55 -2.37
C TYR A 123 8.97 -7.56 -1.34
N ALA A 124 9.27 -7.69 -0.05
CA ALA A 124 8.27 -7.61 1.01
C ALA A 124 7.57 -6.23 1.03
N ARG A 125 8.30 -5.13 0.77
CA ARG A 125 7.71 -3.79 0.66
C ARG A 125 6.82 -3.65 -0.57
N LEU A 126 7.25 -4.18 -1.71
CA LEU A 126 6.48 -4.15 -2.96
C LEU A 126 5.15 -4.90 -2.80
N ALA A 127 5.18 -6.11 -2.23
CA ALA A 127 3.98 -6.91 -1.99
C ALA A 127 2.97 -6.22 -1.06
N ARG A 128 3.43 -5.48 -0.04
CA ARG A 128 2.57 -4.66 0.84
C ARG A 128 1.93 -3.48 0.12
N GLN A 129 2.65 -2.85 -0.81
CA GLN A 129 2.11 -1.76 -1.61
C GLN A 129 1.03 -2.25 -2.57
N ASP A 130 1.27 -3.39 -3.23
CA ASP A 130 0.31 -3.97 -4.15
C ASP A 130 -0.95 -4.45 -3.44
N SER A 131 -0.82 -5.06 -2.25
CA SER A 131 -1.99 -5.45 -1.45
C SER A 131 -2.77 -4.23 -0.96
N ALA A 132 -2.09 -3.15 -0.54
CA ALA A 132 -2.74 -1.90 -0.15
C ALA A 132 -3.46 -1.23 -1.32
N ARG A 133 -2.86 -1.24 -2.53
CA ARG A 133 -3.48 -0.73 -3.75
C ARG A 133 -4.74 -1.52 -4.10
N ARG A 134 -4.66 -2.86 -4.14
CA ARG A 134 -5.83 -3.71 -4.40
C ARG A 134 -6.94 -3.51 -3.37
N ALA A 135 -6.61 -3.35 -2.09
CA ALA A 135 -7.59 -3.03 -1.06
C ALA A 135 -8.25 -1.66 -1.32
N ALA A 136 -7.48 -0.62 -1.65
CA ALA A 136 -8.00 0.70 -1.98
C ALA A 136 -8.90 0.69 -3.23
N ASP A 137 -8.50 -0.02 -4.28
CA ASP A 137 -9.28 -0.15 -5.52
C ASP A 137 -10.59 -0.92 -5.26
N SER A 138 -10.54 -1.98 -4.45
CA SER A 138 -11.75 -2.72 -4.06
C SER A 138 -12.71 -1.87 -3.22
N ALA A 139 -12.19 -1.05 -2.30
CA ALA A 139 -13.00 -0.13 -1.51
C ALA A 139 -13.68 0.94 -2.40
N ARG A 140 -12.96 1.47 -3.40
CA ARG A 140 -13.53 2.41 -4.39
C ARG A 140 -14.65 1.76 -5.20
N ALA A 141 -14.43 0.55 -5.71
CA ALA A 141 -15.44 -0.19 -6.46
C ALA A 141 -16.71 -0.47 -5.62
N ILE A 142 -16.55 -0.82 -4.34
CA ILE A 142 -17.68 -1.00 -3.41
C ILE A 142 -18.42 0.32 -3.20
N ALA A 143 -17.71 1.43 -2.98
CA ALA A 143 -18.32 2.75 -2.81
C ALA A 143 -19.10 3.19 -4.06
N GLU A 144 -18.56 2.98 -5.25
CA GLU A 144 -19.22 3.25 -6.53
C GLU A 144 -20.48 2.38 -6.72
N ALA A 145 -20.41 1.10 -6.35
CA ALA A 145 -21.57 0.20 -6.41
C ALA A 145 -22.70 0.65 -5.46
N ILE A 146 -22.36 1.09 -4.24
CA ILE A 146 -23.32 1.63 -3.27
C ILE A 146 -23.98 2.90 -3.83
N ALA A 147 -23.19 3.86 -4.31
CA ALA A 147 -23.71 5.11 -4.89
C ALA A 147 -24.63 4.85 -6.10
N ALA A 148 -24.27 3.89 -6.95
CA ALA A 148 -25.12 3.49 -8.08
C ALA A 148 -26.44 2.86 -7.62
N GLN A 149 -26.42 2.07 -6.54
CA GLN A 149 -27.62 1.47 -5.97
C GLN A 149 -28.53 2.52 -5.33
N GLU A 150 -27.99 3.48 -4.58
CA GLU A 150 -28.74 4.60 -3.99
C GLU A 150 -29.41 5.46 -5.07
N LYS A 151 -28.71 5.70 -6.19
CA LYS A 151 -29.31 6.42 -7.32
C LYS A 151 -30.49 5.65 -7.90
N ARG A 152 -30.35 4.33 -8.12
CA ARG A 152 -31.44 3.48 -8.64
C ARG A 152 -32.64 3.44 -7.71
N THR A 153 -32.42 3.38 -6.39
CA THR A 153 -33.53 3.39 -5.42
C THR A 153 -34.21 4.75 -5.39
N ALA A 154 -33.46 5.85 -5.44
CA ALA A 154 -34.03 7.20 -5.54
C ALA A 154 -34.88 7.39 -6.81
N ASP A 155 -34.36 6.97 -7.97
CA ASP A 155 -35.08 7.04 -9.25
C ASP A 155 -36.36 6.19 -9.21
N SER A 156 -36.29 5.00 -8.61
CA SER A 156 -37.47 4.12 -8.42
C SER A 156 -38.52 4.76 -7.51
N LEU A 157 -38.11 5.39 -6.41
CA LEU A 157 -39.04 6.06 -5.50
C LEU A 157 -39.72 7.26 -6.17
N GLN A 158 -38.98 8.03 -6.98
CA GLN A 158 -39.56 9.12 -7.77
C GLN A 158 -40.56 8.60 -8.80
N ALA A 159 -40.27 7.49 -9.48
CA ALA A 159 -41.19 6.88 -10.43
C ALA A 159 -42.50 6.42 -9.73
N ILE A 160 -42.40 5.81 -8.55
CA ILE A 160 -43.56 5.40 -7.75
C ILE A 160 -44.37 6.62 -7.31
N ALA A 161 -43.72 7.71 -6.87
CA ALA A 161 -44.39 8.94 -6.47
C ALA A 161 -45.20 9.55 -7.64
N ARG A 162 -44.60 9.63 -8.84
CA ARG A 162 -45.30 10.11 -10.05
C ARG A 162 -46.50 9.24 -10.41
N GLN A 163 -46.35 7.91 -10.37
CA GLN A 163 -47.47 7.00 -10.62
C GLN A 163 -48.61 7.18 -9.62
N LYS A 164 -48.28 7.41 -8.35
CA LYS A 164 -49.28 7.66 -7.30
C LYS A 164 -50.02 8.98 -7.54
N GLU A 165 -49.30 10.05 -7.88
CA GLU A 165 -49.89 11.34 -8.22
C GLU A 165 -50.80 11.24 -9.45
N ASP A 166 -50.36 10.54 -10.49
CA ASP A 166 -51.16 10.30 -11.70
C ASP A 166 -52.44 9.50 -11.41
N ALA A 167 -52.33 8.44 -10.60
CA ALA A 167 -53.48 7.65 -10.18
C ALA A 167 -54.47 8.46 -9.35
N GLN A 168 -53.97 9.27 -8.41
CA GLN A 168 -54.80 10.17 -7.60
C GLN A 168 -55.48 11.24 -8.44
N ARG A 169 -54.77 11.84 -9.40
CA ARG A 169 -55.32 12.81 -10.36
C ARG A 169 -56.45 12.17 -11.17
N LYS A 170 -56.24 10.97 -11.71
CA LYS A 170 -57.26 10.21 -12.44
C LYS A 170 -58.49 9.95 -11.56
N ALA A 171 -58.30 9.42 -10.36
CA ALA A 171 -59.39 9.13 -9.44
C ALA A 171 -60.20 10.38 -9.06
N ARG A 172 -59.52 11.51 -8.81
CA ARG A 172 -60.16 12.80 -8.51
C ARG A 172 -61.05 13.28 -9.65
N LEU A 173 -60.57 13.21 -10.89
CA LEU A 173 -61.34 13.63 -12.08
C LEU A 173 -62.55 12.72 -12.32
N LEU A 174 -62.38 11.40 -12.18
CA LEU A 174 -63.47 10.43 -12.29
C LEU A 174 -64.55 10.67 -11.23
N LYS A 175 -64.16 10.95 -9.99
CA LYS A 175 -65.09 11.26 -8.90
C LYS A 175 -65.85 12.57 -9.12
N LYS A 176 -65.17 13.61 -9.62
CA LYS A 176 -65.74 14.96 -9.76
C LYS A 176 -66.66 15.11 -10.99
N TYR A 177 -66.31 14.49 -12.12
CA TYR A 177 -66.99 14.69 -13.40
C TYR A 177 -67.68 13.44 -13.97
N GLY A 178 -67.57 12.30 -13.28
CA GLY A 178 -68.06 11.01 -13.74
C GLY A 178 -67.06 10.26 -14.65
N PRO A 179 -67.33 8.98 -14.96
CA PRO A 179 -66.37 8.11 -15.62
C PRO A 179 -66.01 8.53 -17.05
N ALA A 180 -67.01 8.89 -17.87
CA ALA A 180 -66.79 9.31 -19.26
C ALA A 180 -66.03 10.64 -19.34
N THR A 181 -66.57 11.69 -18.71
CA THR A 181 -65.98 13.03 -18.70
C THR A 181 -64.65 13.07 -17.97
N GLY A 182 -64.54 12.42 -16.80
CA GLY A 182 -63.31 12.37 -16.02
C GLY A 182 -62.16 11.67 -16.77
N THR A 183 -62.44 10.57 -17.49
CA THR A 183 -61.43 9.91 -18.33
C THR A 183 -60.96 10.80 -19.47
N ARG A 184 -61.89 11.52 -20.12
CA ARG A 184 -61.59 12.47 -21.19
C ARG A 184 -60.69 13.61 -20.70
N LEU A 185 -61.07 14.25 -19.59
CA LEU A 185 -60.30 15.35 -19.00
C LEU A 185 -58.93 14.88 -18.48
N TYR A 186 -58.81 13.66 -17.94
CA TYR A 186 -57.51 13.10 -17.53
C TYR A 186 -56.54 12.95 -18.72
N LYS A 187 -57.05 12.58 -19.90
CA LYS A 187 -56.29 12.53 -21.15
C LYS A 187 -55.97 13.93 -21.73
N GLY A 188 -56.41 15.01 -21.07
CA GLY A 188 -56.22 16.38 -21.53
C GLY A 188 -57.08 16.76 -22.73
N GLN A 189 -58.19 16.04 -22.97
CA GLN A 189 -59.12 16.32 -24.05
C GLN A 189 -60.19 17.30 -23.55
N VAL A 190 -60.21 18.51 -24.08
CA VAL A 190 -61.20 19.56 -23.74
C VAL A 190 -62.14 19.76 -24.93
N GLN A 191 -63.42 19.96 -24.68
CA GLN A 191 -64.45 20.11 -25.71
C GLN A 191 -65.24 21.41 -25.55
N PRO A 192 -65.84 21.93 -26.63
CA PRO A 192 -66.80 23.03 -26.54
C PRO A 192 -67.92 22.72 -25.55
N GLY A 193 -68.27 23.70 -24.72
CA GLY A 193 -69.24 23.58 -23.64
C GLY A 193 -68.64 23.23 -22.28
N ASP A 194 -67.38 22.74 -22.22
CA ASP A 194 -66.68 22.49 -20.96
C ASP A 194 -66.56 23.77 -20.13
N THR A 195 -66.70 23.66 -18.81
CA THR A 195 -66.54 24.83 -17.93
C THR A 195 -65.06 25.23 -17.83
N ARG A 196 -64.82 26.49 -17.45
CA ARG A 196 -63.49 27.01 -17.11
C ARG A 196 -62.72 26.06 -16.19
N GLN A 197 -63.37 25.56 -15.14
CA GLN A 197 -62.76 24.64 -14.20
C GLN A 197 -62.38 23.29 -14.83
N MET A 198 -63.20 22.76 -15.73
CA MET A 198 -62.90 21.51 -16.44
C MET A 198 -61.68 21.64 -17.35
N ALA A 199 -61.57 22.77 -18.06
CA ALA A 199 -60.40 23.06 -18.88
C ALA A 199 -59.12 23.16 -18.05
N THR A 200 -59.16 23.86 -16.91
CA THR A 200 -58.02 23.96 -15.97
C THR A 200 -57.66 22.61 -15.36
N ASP A 201 -58.65 21.83 -14.91
CA ASP A 201 -58.40 20.51 -14.31
C ASP A 201 -57.79 19.51 -15.34
N ALA A 202 -58.12 19.65 -16.61
CA ALA A 202 -57.63 18.81 -17.72
C ALA A 202 -56.24 19.22 -18.21
N LEU A 203 -56.01 20.51 -18.45
CA LEU A 203 -54.82 21.05 -19.11
C LEU A 203 -53.78 21.61 -18.14
N GLY A 204 -54.16 21.86 -16.89
CA GLY A 204 -53.35 22.56 -15.90
C GLY A 204 -53.50 24.08 -16.01
N GLU A 205 -52.53 24.79 -15.45
CA GLU A 205 -52.48 26.25 -15.50
C GLU A 205 -52.04 26.75 -16.89
N TYR A 206 -52.72 27.78 -17.37
CA TYR A 206 -52.36 28.46 -18.62
C TYR A 206 -51.12 29.33 -18.41
N HIS A 207 -50.32 29.53 -19.47
CA HIS A 207 -49.14 30.40 -19.40
C HIS A 207 -49.53 31.87 -19.52
N THR A 208 -50.46 32.18 -20.41
CA THR A 208 -51.00 33.53 -20.55
C THR A 208 -52.50 33.50 -20.78
N VAL A 209 -53.18 34.52 -20.25
CA VAL A 209 -54.60 34.75 -20.48
C VAL A 209 -54.78 36.15 -21.08
N GLN A 210 -55.53 36.22 -22.18
CA GLN A 210 -56.04 37.48 -22.72
C GLN A 210 -57.54 37.55 -22.46
N THR A 211 -58.00 38.57 -21.76
CA THR A 211 -59.42 38.73 -21.40
C THR A 211 -59.99 39.97 -22.08
N VAL A 212 -61.06 39.78 -22.85
CA VAL A 212 -61.81 40.85 -23.49
C VAL A 212 -63.23 40.86 -22.93
N ARG A 213 -63.64 41.99 -22.35
CA ARG A 213 -65.00 42.18 -21.82
C ARG A 213 -65.77 43.13 -22.72
N THR A 214 -66.93 42.68 -23.17
CA THR A 214 -67.89 43.44 -23.97
C THR A 214 -69.26 43.36 -23.30
N ALA A 215 -70.21 44.24 -23.65
CA ALA A 215 -71.54 44.24 -23.05
C ALA A 215 -72.20 42.85 -23.16
N GLY A 216 -72.42 42.20 -22.01
CA GLY A 216 -73.02 40.86 -21.92
C GLY A 216 -72.11 39.67 -22.27
N LYS A 217 -70.83 39.89 -22.62
CA LYS A 217 -69.94 38.81 -23.06
C LYS A 217 -68.50 39.01 -22.56
N THR A 218 -67.98 38.02 -21.85
CA THR A 218 -66.56 37.90 -21.49
C THR A 218 -65.92 36.82 -22.35
N THR A 219 -64.85 37.17 -23.06
CA THR A 219 -64.05 36.23 -23.85
C THR A 219 -62.66 36.12 -23.22
N GLU A 220 -62.24 34.91 -22.87
CA GLU A 220 -60.89 34.61 -22.37
C GLU A 220 -60.17 33.75 -23.41
N THR A 221 -58.96 34.12 -23.79
CA THR A 221 -58.10 33.30 -24.65
C THR A 221 -56.92 32.83 -23.83
N TRP A 222 -56.84 31.52 -23.62
CA TRP A 222 -55.79 30.87 -22.85
C TRP A 222 -54.78 30.28 -23.81
N ASN A 223 -53.52 30.59 -23.56
CA ASN A 223 -52.42 30.01 -24.31
C ASN A 223 -51.61 29.10 -23.40
N PHE A 224 -51.39 27.89 -23.87
CA PHE A 224 -50.46 26.93 -23.30
C PHE A 224 -49.25 26.91 -24.24
N TYR A 225 -48.03 27.07 -23.72
CA TYR A 225 -46.75 26.94 -24.43
C TYR A 225 -45.62 26.85 -23.39
N PRO A 226 -44.40 26.35 -23.69
CA PRO A 226 -43.89 25.86 -24.98
C PRO A 226 -44.27 24.40 -25.32
N TRP A 227 -44.80 23.64 -24.36
CA TRP A 227 -44.93 22.18 -24.45
C TRP A 227 -46.06 21.72 -25.38
N ARG A 228 -47.07 22.57 -25.59
CA ARG A 228 -48.28 22.27 -26.36
C ARG A 228 -48.78 23.59 -26.95
N LEU A 229 -48.67 23.83 -28.26
CA LEU A 229 -49.28 24.99 -28.91
C LEU A 229 -50.80 24.80 -28.90
N LEU A 230 -51.44 25.15 -27.79
CA LEU A 230 -52.87 24.99 -27.61
C LEU A 230 -53.46 26.33 -27.19
N HIS A 231 -54.44 26.79 -27.97
CA HIS A 231 -55.23 27.97 -27.69
C HIS A 231 -56.65 27.54 -27.31
N VAL A 232 -57.09 27.90 -26.11
CA VAL A 232 -58.45 27.62 -25.64
C VAL A 232 -59.18 28.95 -25.51
N VAL A 233 -60.24 29.13 -26.27
CA VAL A 233 -61.11 30.30 -26.19
C VAL A 233 -62.31 29.96 -25.33
N LEU A 234 -62.53 30.72 -24.27
CA LEU A 234 -63.70 30.63 -23.41
C LEU A 234 -64.60 31.83 -23.64
N VAL A 235 -65.90 31.59 -23.73
CA VAL A 235 -66.95 32.61 -23.76
C VAL A 235 -67.83 32.42 -22.54
N ASN A 236 -67.96 33.45 -21.71
CA ASN A 236 -68.75 33.44 -20.48
C ASN A 236 -68.41 32.25 -19.56
N GLY A 237 -67.12 31.93 -19.43
CA GLY A 237 -66.63 30.86 -18.56
C GLY A 237 -66.82 29.44 -19.09
N ARG A 238 -67.19 29.27 -20.37
CA ARG A 238 -67.25 27.96 -21.04
C ARG A 238 -66.36 27.94 -22.27
N VAL A 239 -65.74 26.80 -22.54
CA VAL A 239 -64.93 26.58 -23.73
C VAL A 239 -65.82 26.73 -24.95
N ALA A 240 -65.46 27.67 -25.83
CA ALA A 240 -66.11 27.88 -27.11
C ALA A 240 -65.31 27.21 -28.23
N GLU A 241 -63.98 27.29 -28.18
CA GLU A 241 -63.10 26.79 -29.23
C GLU A 241 -61.78 26.28 -28.64
N VAL A 242 -61.23 25.24 -29.23
CA VAL A 242 -59.90 24.70 -28.94
C VAL A 242 -59.15 24.62 -30.26
N ARG A 243 -58.06 25.39 -30.39
CA ARG A 243 -57.18 25.38 -31.56
C ARG A 243 -55.83 24.80 -31.18
N GLU A 244 -55.44 23.72 -31.84
CA GLU A 244 -54.05 23.28 -31.84
C GLU A 244 -53.29 24.12 -32.87
N GLY A 245 -52.27 24.84 -32.43
CA GLY A 245 -51.35 25.51 -33.34
C GLY A 245 -50.54 24.46 -34.08
N PHE A 246 -50.63 24.48 -35.42
CA PHE A 246 -49.77 23.67 -36.27
C PHE A 246 -48.30 24.08 -36.02
N ARG A 247 -47.46 23.09 -35.72
CA ARG A 247 -46.01 23.23 -35.72
C ARG A 247 -45.49 23.24 -37.15
#